data_AF-A0A8I1TTY3-F1
#
_entry.id   AF-A0A8I1TTY3-F1
#
_cell.length_a   1.000
_cell.length_b   1.000
_cell.length_c   1.000
_cell.angle_alpha   90.00
_cell.angle_beta   90.00
_cell.angle_gamma   90.00
#
_symmetry.space_group_name_H-M   'P 1'
#
loop_
_entity.id
_entity.type
_entity.pdbx_description
1 polymer ?
#
loop_
_entity_poly.entity_id
_entity_poly.type
_entity_poly.pdbx_seq_one_letter_code
_entity_poly.pdbx_strand_id
1 'polypeptide(L)' 'MSDSQGGDKAWQTAVEWIIRKQASPLDAASENELLTWLEEDPANRAAYEEASHLWLLTGLVPRTDEPESGD' A
#
# COMPACT_ATOMS: atom_id res chain seq x y z
N MET A 1 -11.03 -5.59 -25.29
CA MET A 1 -10.24 -4.65 -24.47
C MET A 1 -10.94 -4.54 -23.12
N SER A 2 -10.70 -5.48 -22.20
CA SER A 2 -11.40 -5.50 -20.90
C SER A 2 -10.56 -6.02 -19.73
N ASP A 3 -9.31 -6.38 -19.97
CA ASP A 3 -8.39 -6.83 -18.91
C ASP A 3 -7.78 -5.65 -18.13
N SER A 4 -7.71 -4.48 -18.76
CA SER A 4 -7.08 -3.29 -18.18
C SER A 4 -7.85 -2.72 -16.99
N GLN A 5 -9.18 -2.88 -16.92
CA GLN A 5 -9.99 -2.25 -15.86
C GLN A 5 -9.92 -3.00 -14.52
N GLY A 6 -9.66 -4.31 -14.55
CA GLY A 6 -9.46 -5.12 -13.33
C GLY A 6 -8.09 -4.85 -12.72
N GLY A 7 -7.04 -4.86 -13.55
CA GLY A 7 -5.67 -4.55 -13.12
C GLY A 7 -5.52 -3.12 -12.59
N ASP A 8 -6.16 -2.14 -13.23
CA ASP A 8 -6.10 -0.73 -12.78
C ASP A 8 -6.75 -0.55 -11.41
N LYS A 9 -7.84 -1.27 -11.12
CA LYS A 9 -8.49 -1.26 -9.80
C LYS A 9 -7.60 -1.91 -8.73
N ALA A 10 -7.03 -3.07 -9.04
CA ALA A 10 -6.11 -3.76 -8.12
C ALA A 10 -4.90 -2.88 -7.78
N TRP A 11 -4.37 -2.18 -8.79
CA TRP A 11 -3.30 -1.21 -8.64
C TRP A 11 -3.69 -0.04 -7.72
N GLN A 12 -4.86 0.57 -7.95
CA GLN A 12 -5.33 1.68 -7.12
C GLN A 12 -5.49 1.25 -5.66
N THR A 13 -6.15 0.11 -5.39
CA THR A 13 -6.32 -0.42 -4.03
C THR A 13 -4.98 -0.76 -3.37
N ALA A 14 -4.01 -1.31 -4.11
CA ALA A 14 -2.66 -1.56 -3.60
C ALA A 14 -1.97 -0.27 -3.13
N VAL A 15 -2.02 0.79 -3.94
CA VAL A 15 -1.42 2.09 -3.61
C VAL A 15 -2.10 2.72 -2.39
N GLU A 16 -3.42 2.63 -2.29
CA GLU A 16 -4.16 3.12 -1.11
C GLU A 16 -3.73 2.42 0.18
N TRP A 17 -3.54 1.09 0.15
CA TRP A 17 -3.03 0.33 1.29
C TRP A 17 -1.63 0.76 1.73
N ILE A 18 -0.74 1.02 0.76
CA ILE A 18 0.63 1.47 1.03
C ILE A 18 0.62 2.88 1.64
N ILE A 19 -0.14 3.81 1.07
CA ILE A 19 -0.29 5.16 1.62
C ILE A 19 -0.83 5.10 3.04
N ARG A 20 -1.84 4.27 3.30
CA ARG A 20 -2.44 4.11 4.63
C ARG A 20 -1.43 3.56 5.64
N LYS A 21 -0.69 2.49 5.28
CA LYS A 21 0.40 1.92 6.11
C LYS A 21 1.48 2.94 6.44
N GLN A 22 1.76 3.81 5.49
CA GLN A 22 2.82 4.79 5.61
C GLN A 22 2.38 6.03 6.41
N ALA A 23 1.10 6.41 6.32
CA ALA A 23 0.51 7.50 7.10
C ALA A 23 0.34 7.14 8.57
N SER A 24 0.00 5.87 8.88
CA SER A 24 -0.13 5.38 10.25
C SER A 24 0.01 3.85 10.30
N PRO A 25 0.48 3.28 11.43
CA PRO A 25 0.48 1.84 11.60
C PRO A 25 -0.95 1.30 11.46
N LEU A 26 -1.12 0.24 10.67
CA LEU A 26 -2.40 -0.43 10.55
C LEU A 26 -2.75 -1.10 11.87
N ASP A 27 -4.02 -1.04 12.23
CA ASP A 27 -4.60 -1.83 13.29
C ASP A 27 -4.87 -3.27 12.81
N ALA A 28 -5.07 -4.19 13.76
CA ALA A 28 -5.25 -5.60 13.46
C ALA A 28 -6.44 -5.90 12.52
N ALA A 29 -7.48 -5.05 12.50
CA ALA A 29 -8.60 -5.22 11.56
C ALA A 29 -8.17 -4.84 10.14
N SER A 30 -7.53 -3.67 9.97
CA SER A 30 -6.99 -3.24 8.68
C SER A 30 -5.95 -4.23 8.11
N GLU A 31 -5.12 -4.84 8.96
CA GLU A 31 -4.19 -5.88 8.53
C GLU A 31 -4.92 -7.14 8.02
N ASN A 32 -5.98 -7.55 8.70
CA ASN A 32 -6.79 -8.70 8.29
C ASN A 32 -7.54 -8.45 6.98
N GLU A 33 -8.07 -7.23 6.79
CA GLU A 33 -8.69 -6.80 5.52
C GLU A 33 -7.70 -6.80 4.37
N LEU A 34 -6.48 -6.30 4.57
CA LEU A 34 -5.43 -6.36 3.57
C LEU A 34 -5.07 -7.81 3.21
N LEU A 35 -4.88 -8.68 4.20
CA LEU A 35 -4.57 -10.09 3.96
C LEU A 35 -5.68 -10.77 3.17
N THR A 36 -6.94 -10.55 3.55
CA THR A 36 -8.11 -11.08 2.83
C THR A 36 -8.08 -10.64 1.37
N TRP A 37 -7.91 -9.34 1.12
CA TRP A 37 -7.86 -8.80 -0.25
C TRP A 37 -6.71 -9.37 -1.09
N LEU A 38 -5.54 -9.63 -0.47
CA LEU A 38 -4.39 -10.27 -1.13
C LEU A 38 -4.61 -11.77 -1.44
N GLU A 39 -5.49 -12.43 -0.70
CA GLU A 39 -5.86 -13.84 -0.90
C GLU A 39 -7.02 -14.01 -1.89
N GLU A 40 -7.85 -12.99 -2.08
CA GLU A 40 -9.00 -13.03 -3.01
C GLU A 40 -8.59 -13.22 -4.47
N ASP A 41 -7.51 -12.56 -4.93
CA ASP A 41 -7.06 -12.66 -6.32
C ASP A 41 -5.53 -12.53 -6.43
N PRO A 42 -4.86 -13.39 -7.21
CA PRO A 42 -3.40 -13.27 -7.43
C PRO A 42 -2.99 -11.95 -8.09
N ALA A 43 -3.87 -11.29 -8.85
CA ALA A 43 -3.62 -9.97 -9.43
C ALA A 43 -3.55 -8.88 -8.35
N ASN A 44 -4.33 -8.98 -7.27
CA ASN A 44 -4.26 -8.07 -6.12
C ASN A 44 -2.89 -8.16 -5.45
N ARG A 45 -2.40 -9.39 -5.26
CA ARG A 45 -1.07 -9.65 -4.72
C ARG A 45 0.02 -9.06 -5.60
N ALA A 46 -0.01 -9.34 -6.90
CA ALA A 46 0.97 -8.81 -7.85
C ALA A 46 0.99 -7.27 -7.84
N ALA A 47 -0.17 -6.63 -7.88
CA ALA A 47 -0.29 -5.18 -7.84
C ALA A 47 0.26 -4.59 -6.53
N TYR A 48 0.01 -5.24 -5.39
CA TYR A 48 0.55 -4.82 -4.10
C TYR A 48 2.06 -4.95 -3.99
N GLU A 49 2.63 -6.05 -4.50
CA GLU A 49 4.08 -6.25 -4.54
C GLU A 49 4.75 -5.21 -5.45
N GLU A 50 4.21 -4.96 -6.63
CA GLU A 50 4.72 -3.95 -7.55
C GLU A 50 4.62 -2.54 -6.96
N ALA A 51 3.47 -2.16 -6.41
CA ALA A 51 3.30 -0.86 -5.77
C ALA A 51 4.24 -0.68 -4.57
N SER A 52 4.44 -1.74 -3.77
CA SER A 52 5.37 -1.72 -2.63
C SER A 52 6.81 -1.54 -3.11
N HIS A 53 7.19 -2.23 -4.18
CA HIS A 53 8.51 -2.10 -4.77
C HIS A 53 8.75 -0.70 -5.33
N LEU A 54 7.78 -0.11 -6.03
CA LEU A 54 7.86 1.28 -6.47
C LEU A 54 7.96 2.26 -5.30
N TRP A 55 7.23 2.04 -4.22
CA TRP A 55 7.32 2.89 -3.02
C TRP A 55 8.71 2.84 -2.38
N LEU A 56 9.31 1.65 -2.32
CA LEU A 56 10.69 1.47 -1.85
C LEU A 56 11.72 2.15 -2.78
N LEU A 57 11.56 1.99 -4.10
CA LEU A 57 12.46 2.56 -5.11
C LEU A 57 12.39 4.09 -5.17
N THR A 58 11.20 4.66 -5.01
CA THR A 58 11.01 6.11 -5.03
C THR A 58 11.56 6.78 -3.77
N GLY A 59 11.72 6.04 -2.66
CA GLY A 59 12.39 6.53 -1.46
C GLY A 59 11.78 7.82 -0.89
N LEU A 60 10.55 8.17 -1.28
CA LEU A 60 9.80 9.31 -0.77
C LEU A 60 9.08 8.89 0.51
N VAL A 61 9.96 8.55 1.45
CA VAL A 61 9.81 8.61 2.90
C VAL A 61 8.90 9.78 3.27
N PRO A 62 7.81 9.56 4.04
CA PRO A 62 7.21 10.67 4.77
C PRO A 62 8.30 11.25 5.63
N ARG A 63 8.39 12.58 5.63
CA ARG A 63 8.96 13.27 6.77
C ARG A 63 8.12 12.83 7.97
N THR A 64 8.59 11.83 8.70
CA THR A 64 8.25 11.71 10.11
C THR A 64 8.67 13.05 10.67
N ASP A 65 7.71 13.89 11.03
CA ASP A 65 7.95 14.99 11.95
C ASP A 65 8.64 14.35 13.17
N GLU A 66 9.98 14.39 13.19
CA GLU A 66 10.73 14.30 14.43
C GLU A 66 10.16 15.41 15.31
N PRO A 67 9.60 15.11 16.50
CA PRO A 67 9.43 16.17 17.48
C PRO A 67 10.83 16.68 17.78
N GLU A 68 11.09 17.90 17.31
CA GLU A 68 12.30 18.66 17.51
C GLU A 68 12.72 18.52 18.98
N SER A 69 13.73 17.69 19.21
CA SER A 69 14.39 17.60 20.49
C SER A 69 15.33 18.79 20.58
N GLY A 70 14.89 19.85 21.27
CA GLY A 70 15.66 21.04 21.61
C GLY A 70 14.70 22.14 22.05
N ASP A 71 14.72 22.67 23.26
CA ASP A 71 15.83 23.03 24.16
C ASP A 71 15.47 22.74 25.64
#